data_AF-A0A0K1JWA7-F1
#
_entry.id   AF-A0A0K1JWA7-F1
#
_cell.length_a   1.000
_cell.length_b   1.000
_cell.length_c   1.000
_cell.angle_alpha   90.00
_cell.angle_beta   90.00
_cell.angle_gamma   90.00
#
_symmetry.space_group_name_H-M   'P 1'
#
loop_
_entity.id
_entity.type
_entity.pdbx_description
1 polymer ?
#
loop_
_entity_poly.entity_id
_entity_poly.type
_entity_poly.pdbx_seq_one_letter_code
_entity_poly.pdbx_strand_id
1 'polypeptide(L)'
;MRQGQAIHIYQNAVDATMGAEQGAQWWADVGAELAAVIAAPDTATAAGIIAWWHVDWRRVGQTPLRVAGRIRRHAARVLND
;
A
#
# COMPACT_ATOMS: atom_id res chain seq x y z
N MET A 1 3.56 -9.69 6.77
CA MET A 1 3.68 -9.67 5.28
C MET A 1 5.14 -9.90 4.92
N ARG A 2 5.48 -10.74 3.94
CA ARG A 2 6.88 -10.90 3.47
C ARG A 2 7.28 -9.68 2.63
N GLN A 3 8.56 -9.29 2.64
CA GLN A 3 9.06 -8.14 1.87
C GLN A 3 8.66 -8.20 0.39
N GLY A 4 8.82 -9.34 -0.28
CA GLY A 4 8.42 -9.49 -1.68
C GLY A 4 6.92 -9.26 -1.93
N GLN A 5 6.06 -9.64 -0.99
CA GLN A 5 4.61 -9.38 -1.08
C GLN A 5 4.33 -7.88 -0.92
N ALA A 6 5.01 -7.21 0.03
CA ALA A 6 4.89 -5.77 0.23
C ALA A 6 5.32 -4.99 -1.01
N ILE A 7 6.48 -5.32 -1.59
CA ILE A 7 6.98 -4.75 -2.85
C ILE A 7 5.93 -4.94 -3.95
N HIS A 8 5.47 -6.17 -4.14
CA HIS A 8 4.55 -6.48 -5.24
C HIS A 8 3.21 -5.74 -5.12
N ILE A 9 2.64 -5.66 -3.91
CA ILE A 9 1.41 -4.89 -3.67
C ILE A 9 1.64 -3.39 -3.89
N TYR A 10 2.73 -2.84 -3.35
CA TYR A 10 3.04 -1.42 -3.45
C TYR A 10 3.27 -0.99 -4.90
N GLN A 11 4.04 -1.76 -5.67
CA GLN A 11 4.30 -1.48 -7.09
C GLN A 11 3.03 -1.41 -7.93
N ASN A 12 2.09 -2.32 -7.69
CA ASN A 12 0.84 -2.37 -8.45
C ASN A 12 -0.19 -1.31 -8.01
N ALA A 13 -0.14 -0.90 -6.74
CA ALA A 13 -1.18 -0.04 -6.18
C ALA A 13 -0.76 1.44 -6.03
N VAL A 14 0.54 1.71 -5.89
CA VAL A 14 1.09 2.99 -5.46
C VAL A 14 2.11 3.51 -6.47
N ASP A 15 3.27 2.88 -6.56
CA ASP A 15 4.38 3.32 -7.42
C ASP A 15 5.21 2.11 -7.89
N ALA A 16 5.15 1.86 -9.20
CA ALA A 16 5.81 0.73 -9.85
C ALA A 16 7.35 0.84 -9.87
N THR A 17 7.90 2.02 -9.58
CA THR A 17 9.35 2.25 -9.63
C THR A 17 10.08 1.87 -8.34
N MET A 18 9.33 1.69 -7.24
CA MET A 18 9.89 1.32 -5.94
C MET A 18 10.15 -0.17 -5.86
N GLY A 19 11.33 -0.57 -5.36
CA GLY A 19 11.75 -1.95 -5.24
C GLY A 19 12.62 -2.23 -4.02
N ALA A 20 13.36 -3.34 -4.05
CA ALA A 20 14.17 -3.79 -2.92
C ALA A 20 15.27 -2.80 -2.50
N GLU A 21 15.65 -1.86 -3.36
CA GLU A 21 16.65 -0.83 -3.12
C GLU A 21 16.28 0.15 -1.99
N GLN A 22 15.00 0.23 -1.59
CA GLN A 22 14.56 1.01 -0.42
C GLN A 22 15.04 0.41 0.92
N GLY A 23 15.50 -0.85 0.92
CA GLY A 23 16.03 -1.53 2.10
C GLY A 23 14.95 -2.26 2.92
N ALA A 24 15.38 -3.27 3.68
CA ALA A 24 14.49 -4.19 4.39
C ALA A 24 13.65 -3.51 5.49
N GLN A 25 14.22 -2.56 6.21
CA GLN A 25 13.51 -1.84 7.29
C GLN A 25 12.34 -1.02 6.72
N TRP A 26 12.59 -0.28 5.65
CA TRP A 26 11.56 0.51 4.98
C TRP A 26 10.38 -0.37 4.53
N TRP A 27 10.67 -1.53 3.93
CA TRP A 27 9.64 -2.47 3.52
C TRP A 27 8.94 -3.19 4.68
N ALA A 28 9.58 -3.31 5.84
CA ALA A 28 8.93 -3.82 7.05
C ALA A 28 7.87 -2.84 7.55
N ASP A 29 8.20 -1.54 7.58
CA ASP A 29 7.28 -0.48 8.00
C ASP A 29 6.11 -0.34 7.02
N VAL A 30 6.41 -0.26 5.71
CA VAL A 30 5.39 -0.25 4.65
C VAL A 30 4.54 -1.54 4.70
N GLY A 31 5.15 -2.69 4.96
CA GLY A 31 4.45 -3.96 5.08
C GLY A 31 3.45 -3.99 6.24
N ALA A 32 3.77 -3.34 7.37
CA ALA A 32 2.87 -3.21 8.51
C ALA A 32 1.66 -2.32 8.18
N GLU A 33 1.88 -1.21 7.47
CA GLU A 33 0.82 -0.29 7.06
C GLU A 33 -0.06 -0.89 5.97
N LEU A 34 0.52 -1.58 4.98
CA LEU A 34 -0.24 -2.37 4.01
C LEU A 34 -1.12 -3.40 4.70
N ALA A 35 -0.60 -4.11 5.71
CA ALA A 35 -1.40 -5.05 6.49
C ALA A 35 -2.57 -4.36 7.21
N ALA A 36 -2.34 -3.17 7.77
CA ALA A 36 -3.41 -2.38 8.40
C ALA A 36 -4.48 -1.92 7.39
N VAL A 37 -4.09 -1.47 6.19
CA VAL A 37 -5.00 -1.12 5.08
C VAL A 37 -5.87 -2.31 4.65
N ILE A 38 -5.29 -3.51 4.63
CA ILE A 38 -5.99 -4.75 4.27
C ILE A 38 -6.97 -5.15 5.38
N ALA A 39 -6.56 -5.04 6.64
CA ALA A 39 -7.37 -5.42 7.80
C ALA A 39 -8.50 -4.43 8.12
N ALA A 40 -8.42 -3.19 7.62
CA ALA A 40 -9.44 -2.16 7.87
C ALA A 40 -10.85 -2.63 7.47
N PRO A 41 -11.90 -2.22 8.21
CA PRO A 41 -13.27 -2.69 8.01
C PRO A 41 -13.86 -2.24 6.66
N ASP A 42 -13.42 -1.09 6.15
CA ASP A 42 -13.85 -0.54 4.88
C ASP A 42 -12.74 0.30 4.23
N THR A 43 -12.96 0.66 2.96
CA THR A 43 -11.99 1.43 2.17
C THR A 43 -11.79 2.85 2.70
N ALA A 44 -12.78 3.45 3.36
CA ALA A 44 -12.66 4.81 3.90
C ALA A 44 -11.72 4.82 5.12
N THR A 45 -11.88 3.86 6.03
CA THR A 45 -10.98 3.64 7.16
C THR A 45 -9.57 3.30 6.67
N ALA A 46 -9.47 2.44 5.66
CA ALA A 46 -8.20 2.10 5.02
C ALA A 46 -7.49 3.33 4.41
N ALA A 47 -8.25 4.23 3.80
CA ALA A 47 -7.74 5.47 3.22
C ALA A 47 -7.14 6.41 4.29
N GLY A 48 -7.71 6.42 5.49
CA GLY A 48 -7.18 7.19 6.63
C GLY A 48 -5.79 6.75 7.06
N ILE A 49 -5.48 5.44 6.96
CA ILE A 49 -4.19 4.87 7.35
C ILE A 49 -3.05 5.42 6.47
N ILE A 50 -3.29 5.56 5.17
CA ILE A 50 -2.27 6.00 4.20
C ILE A 50 -2.39 7.49 3.86
N ALA A 51 -3.31 8.22 4.47
CA ALA A 51 -3.57 9.62 4.10
C ALA A 51 -2.32 10.49 4.20
N TRP A 52 -1.42 10.18 5.14
CA TRP A 52 -0.18 10.92 5.38
C TRP A 52 0.99 10.53 4.45
N TRP A 53 0.90 9.44 3.68
CA TRP A 53 1.98 9.01 2.77
C TRP A 53 2.37 10.07 1.74
N HIS A 54 1.40 10.89 1.34
CA HIS A 54 1.66 12.09 0.57
C HIS A 54 1.02 13.30 1.25
N VAL A 55 1.80 14.37 1.39
CA VAL A 55 1.32 15.67 1.89
C VAL A 55 0.16 16.18 1.03
N ASP A 56 0.21 15.96 -0.28
CA ASP A 56 -0.88 16.29 -1.20
C ASP A 56 -1.03 15.23 -2.28
N TRP A 57 -2.02 14.35 -2.07
CA TRP A 57 -2.38 13.31 -3.01
C TRP A 57 -2.84 13.83 -4.39
N ARG A 58 -3.33 15.07 -4.47
CA ARG A 58 -3.74 15.67 -5.76
C ARG A 58 -2.54 15.95 -6.65
N ARG A 59 -1.38 16.29 -6.06
CA ARG A 59 -0.13 16.52 -6.83
C ARG A 59 0.37 15.27 -7.54
N VAL A 60 0.06 14.10 -7.00
CA VAL A 60 0.40 12.80 -7.62
C VAL A 60 -0.79 12.22 -8.41
N GLY A 61 -1.84 13.00 -8.64
CA GLY A 61 -3.00 12.58 -9.45
C GLY A 61 -3.82 11.44 -8.83
N GLN A 62 -3.73 11.24 -7.51
CA GLN A 62 -4.40 10.15 -6.80
C GLN A 62 -5.25 10.65 -5.63
N THR A 63 -5.97 9.73 -4.99
CA THR A 63 -6.60 9.95 -3.70
C THR A 63 -6.28 8.77 -2.78
N PRO A 64 -6.20 8.99 -1.45
CA PRO A 64 -6.02 7.90 -0.49
C PRO A 64 -7.06 6.79 -0.68
N LEU A 65 -8.31 7.16 -0.92
CA LEU A 65 -9.41 6.21 -1.14
C LEU A 65 -9.17 5.30 -2.36
N ARG A 66 -8.72 5.87 -3.48
CA ARG A 66 -8.45 5.12 -4.70
C ARG A 66 -7.24 4.20 -4.57
N VAL A 67 -6.23 4.62 -3.82
CA VAL A 67 -5.02 3.83 -3.57
C VAL A 67 -5.30 2.72 -2.57
N ALA A 68 -5.96 3.00 -1.44
CA ALA A 68 -6.39 1.98 -0.48
C ALA A 68 -7.26 0.90 -1.14
N GLY A 69 -8.19 1.30 -2.02
CA GLY A 69 -8.98 0.35 -2.79
C GLY A 69 -8.16 -0.53 -3.74
N ARG A 70 -7.09 0.01 -4.35
CA ARG A 70 -6.16 -0.77 -5.17
C ARG A 70 -5.34 -1.73 -4.31
N ILE A 71 -4.76 -1.26 -3.21
CA ILE A 71 -3.98 -2.09 -2.27
C ILE A 71 -4.79 -3.32 -1.88
N ARG A 72 -6.03 -3.14 -1.41
CA ARG A 72 -6.90 -4.25 -0.99
C ARG A 72 -7.17 -5.25 -2.12
N ARG A 73 -7.43 -4.77 -3.35
CA ARG A 73 -7.66 -5.64 -4.52
C ARG A 73 -6.42 -6.43 -4.93
N HIS A 74 -5.23 -5.81 -4.91
CA HIS A 74 -3.99 -6.51 -5.27
C HIS A 74 -3.54 -7.46 -4.17
N ALA A 75 -3.69 -7.07 -2.90
CA ALA A 75 -3.42 -7.95 -1.76
C ALA A 75 -4.26 -9.23 -1.79
N ALA A 76 -5.54 -9.14 -2.16
CA ALA A 76 -6.41 -10.31 -2.31
C ALA A 76 -5.92 -11.31 -3.37
N ARG A 77 -5.06 -10.90 -4.31
CA ARG A 77 -4.41 -11.81 -5.26
C ARG A 77 -3.12 -12.37 -4.67
N VAL A 78 -2.22 -11.48 -4.25
CA VAL A 78 -0.86 -11.81 -3.77
C VAL A 78 -0.84 -12.63 -2.47
N LEU A 79 -1.86 -12.52 -1.62
CA LEU A 79 -1.91 -13.22 -0.33
C LEU A 79 -2.67 -14.56 -0.39
N ASN A 80 -3.40 -14.82 -1.47
CA ASN A 80 -4.10 -16.09 -1.70
C ASN A 80 -3.35 -17.02 -2.67
N ASP A 81 -2.26 -16.53 -3.27
CA ASP A 81 -1.27 -17.30 -4.05
C ASP A 81 -0.15 -17.86 -3.13
#